data_AF-A0A2T7CVP7-F1
#
_entry.id   AF-A0A2T7CVP7-F1
#
_cell.length_a   1.000
_cell.length_b   1.000
_cell.length_c   1.000
_cell.angle_alpha   90.00
_cell.angle_beta   90.00
_cell.angle_gamma   90.00
#
_symmetry.space_group_name_H-M   'P 1'
#
loop_
_entity.id
_entity.type
_entity.pdbx_description
1 polymer ?
#
loop_
_entity_poly.entity_id
_entity_poly.type
_entity_poly.pdbx_seq_one_letter_code
_entity_poly.pdbx_strand_id
1 'polypeptide(L)'
;MAADTGERLAVDEVLSFAQDLVGVLRASNDRDANAQTGAGARMLLSACRSDSDDLELQMREHQEKIHSCKEKIDKAKAETITDDELNALQMKMEEKLQEEKQLRQELRVLRDELDNLDRQRTSIEERKDAVKKKKKDMQKAERTLSMCVSVTNIMPNFEDQEKISGYIVDKTGKKIQKFEFEKTTPPVEICDKLWKKI
;
A
#
# COMPACT_ATOMS: atom_id res chain seq x y z
N MET A 1 21.47 45.52 29.95
CA MET A 1 20.94 46.40 31.01
C MET A 1 21.98 47.43 31.46
N ALA A 2 22.71 48.08 30.55
CA ALA A 2 23.79 49.04 30.91
C ALA A 2 23.67 50.42 30.22
N ALA A 3 22.80 50.55 29.21
CA ALA A 3 22.60 51.81 28.48
C ALA A 3 21.60 52.75 29.17
N ASP A 4 20.57 52.20 29.82
CA ASP A 4 19.46 52.93 30.47
C ASP A 4 19.93 53.85 31.61
N THR A 5 20.97 53.44 32.34
CA THR A 5 21.56 54.22 33.44
C THR A 5 22.39 55.41 32.97
N GLY A 6 22.96 55.36 31.75
CA GLY A 6 23.81 56.42 31.21
C GLY A 6 22.99 57.60 30.67
N GLU A 7 21.85 57.34 30.03
CA GLU A 7 20.97 58.39 29.52
C GLU A 7 20.24 59.13 30.65
N ARG A 8 19.82 58.44 31.71
CA ARG A 8 19.22 59.07 32.90
C ARG A 8 20.16 60.07 33.58
N LEU A 9 21.45 59.74 33.72
CA LEU A 9 22.45 60.64 34.31
C LEU A 9 22.63 61.94 33.50
N ALA A 10 22.55 61.87 32.16
CA ALA A 10 22.65 63.06 31.31
C ALA A 10 21.42 63.99 31.43
N VAL A 11 20.23 63.42 31.62
CA VAL A 11 19.00 64.21 31.85
C VAL A 11 19.06 64.91 33.21
N ASP A 12 19.55 64.23 34.25
CA ASP A 12 19.71 64.82 35.59
C ASP A 12 20.73 65.97 35.62
N GLU A 13 21.83 65.86 34.88
CA GLU A 13 22.81 66.95 34.73
C GLU A 13 22.20 68.17 34.03
N VAL A 14 21.42 67.96 32.96
CA VAL A 14 20.73 69.05 32.25
C VAL A 14 19.68 69.73 33.16
N LEU A 15 18.98 68.96 33.99
CA LEU A 15 18.03 69.50 34.98
C LEU A 15 18.74 70.32 36.08
N SER A 16 19.94 69.90 36.49
CA SER A 16 20.78 70.66 37.43
C SER A 16 21.20 72.02 36.87
N PHE A 17 21.70 72.06 35.62
CA PHE A 17 22.05 73.32 34.97
C PHE A 17 20.85 74.25 34.79
N ALA A 18 19.66 73.70 34.51
CA ALA A 18 18.43 74.48 34.42
C ALA A 18 18.04 75.11 35.77
N GLN A 19 18.26 74.41 36.89
CA GLN A 19 18.02 74.93 38.24
C GLN A 19 18.98 76.07 38.61
N ASP A 20 20.26 75.93 38.27
CA ASP A 20 21.26 76.99 38.48
C ASP A 20 20.93 78.26 37.69
N LEU A 21 20.51 78.10 36.42
CA LEU A 21 20.10 79.20 35.56
C LEU A 21 18.85 79.93 36.11
N VAL A 22 17.89 79.19 36.67
CA VAL A 22 16.72 79.77 37.37
C VAL A 22 17.16 80.60 38.59
N GLY A 23 18.20 80.19 39.31
CA GLY A 23 18.77 80.94 40.43
C GLY A 23 19.38 82.28 39.99
N VAL A 24 20.16 82.27 38.90
CA VAL A 24 20.80 83.46 38.33
C VAL A 24 19.77 84.48 37.82
N LEU A 25 18.73 84.02 37.12
CA LEU A 25 17.66 84.89 36.63
C LEU A 25 16.85 85.52 37.78
N ARG A 26 16.74 84.86 38.94
CA ARG A 26 16.02 85.41 40.10
C ARG A 26 16.75 86.58 40.77
N ALA A 27 18.06 86.73 40.54
CA ALA A 27 18.91 87.80 41.09
C ALA A 27 18.98 89.08 40.22
N SER A 28 18.39 89.08 39.02
CA SER A 28 18.44 90.20 38.07
C SER A 28 17.32 91.23 38.29
N ASN A 29 17.58 92.51 37.97
CA ASN A 29 16.63 93.63 38.14
C ASN A 29 15.54 93.73 37.04
N ASP A 30 15.57 92.88 36.01
CA ASP A 30 14.60 92.88 34.89
C ASP A 30 13.48 91.85 35.13
N ARG A 31 12.59 92.18 36.08
CA ARG A 31 11.59 91.23 36.61
C ARG A 31 10.61 90.71 35.56
N ASP A 32 10.19 91.55 34.62
CA ASP A 32 9.16 91.20 33.64
C ASP A 32 9.72 90.29 32.53
N ALA A 33 10.92 90.58 32.02
CA ALA A 33 11.62 89.72 31.07
C ALA A 33 11.94 88.33 31.68
N ASN A 34 12.29 88.30 32.97
CA ASN A 34 12.57 87.05 33.68
C ASN A 34 11.30 86.26 34.01
N ALA A 35 10.17 86.92 34.29
CA ALA A 35 8.88 86.26 34.45
C ALA A 35 8.42 85.59 33.14
N GLN A 36 8.59 86.28 32.00
CA GLN A 36 8.30 85.75 30.67
C GLN A 36 9.21 84.55 30.31
N THR A 37 10.51 84.69 30.54
CA THR A 37 11.49 83.61 30.30
C THR A 37 11.21 82.39 31.19
N GLY A 38 10.86 82.60 32.46
CA GLY A 38 10.48 81.54 33.38
C GLY A 38 9.16 80.84 33.00
N ALA A 39 8.19 81.57 32.42
CA ALA A 39 6.98 80.97 31.87
C ALA A 39 7.28 80.12 30.63
N GLY A 40 8.15 80.60 29.73
CA GLY A 40 8.65 79.84 28.59
C GLY A 40 9.34 78.54 28.99
N ALA A 41 10.25 78.61 29.97
CA ALA A 41 10.95 77.42 30.49
C ALA A 41 9.98 76.39 31.10
N ARG A 42 8.94 76.83 31.82
CA ARG A 42 7.91 75.91 32.36
C ARG A 42 7.09 75.23 31.26
N MET A 43 6.74 75.95 30.20
CA MET A 43 6.03 75.37 29.06
C MET A 43 6.89 74.31 28.35
N LEU A 44 8.18 74.63 28.10
CA LEU A 44 9.12 73.67 27.52
C LEU A 44 9.30 72.44 28.41
N LEU A 45 9.46 72.63 29.72
CA LEU A 45 9.59 71.51 30.65
C LEU A 45 8.34 70.64 30.70
N SER A 46 7.14 71.25 30.61
CA SER A 46 5.89 70.50 30.51
C SER A 46 5.77 69.74 29.19
N ALA A 47 6.22 70.32 28.08
CA ALA A 47 6.26 69.66 26.79
C ALA A 47 7.25 68.48 26.80
N CYS A 48 8.48 68.68 27.28
CA CYS A 48 9.48 67.63 27.41
C CYS A 48 9.02 66.48 28.32
N ARG A 49 8.28 66.77 29.39
CA ARG A 49 7.69 65.73 30.25
C ARG A 49 6.62 64.94 29.51
N SER A 50 5.70 65.63 28.82
CA SER A 50 4.67 64.97 28.01
C SER A 50 5.27 64.10 26.90
N ASP A 51 6.31 64.59 26.23
CA ASP A 51 7.04 63.84 25.20
C ASP A 51 7.76 62.63 25.79
N SER A 52 8.36 62.77 26.98
CA SER A 52 8.98 61.66 27.71
C SER A 52 7.96 60.59 28.10
N ASP A 53 6.78 60.99 28.60
CA ASP A 53 5.72 60.07 28.98
C ASP A 53 5.17 59.31 27.75
N ASP A 54 5.00 60.00 26.61
CA ASP A 54 4.59 59.39 25.35
C ASP A 54 5.65 58.41 24.82
N LEU A 55 6.93 58.79 24.88
CA LEU A 55 8.04 57.90 24.52
C LEU A 55 8.09 56.66 25.42
N GLU A 56 7.90 56.80 26.74
CA GLU A 56 7.83 55.66 27.66
C GLU A 56 6.65 54.72 27.33
N LEU A 57 5.49 55.28 26.97
CA LEU A 57 4.33 54.49 26.55
C LEU A 57 4.62 53.71 25.25
N GLN A 58 5.17 54.37 24.24
CA GLN A 58 5.54 53.74 22.97
C GLN A 58 6.62 52.66 23.16
N MET A 59 7.61 52.91 24.03
CA MET A 59 8.62 51.92 24.38
C MET A 59 8.01 50.67 24.99
N ARG A 60 7.05 50.84 25.93
CA ARG A 60 6.33 49.72 26.53
C ARG A 60 5.52 48.93 25.49
N GLU A 61 4.79 49.63 24.62
CA GLU A 61 4.01 49.00 23.56
C GLU A 61 4.92 48.19 22.59
N HIS A 62 6.07 48.73 22.21
CA HIS A 62 7.04 48.02 21.39
C HIS A 62 7.63 46.80 22.10
N GLN A 63 7.90 46.89 23.40
CA GLN A 63 8.36 45.74 24.19
C GLN A 63 7.30 44.62 24.23
N GLU A 64 6.03 44.95 24.41
CA GLU A 64 4.93 43.98 24.37
C GLU A 64 4.79 43.33 22.99
N LYS A 65 4.88 44.11 21.91
CA LYS A 65 4.87 43.57 20.54
C LYS A 65 6.04 42.61 20.30
N ILE A 66 7.25 42.96 20.76
CA ILE A 66 8.43 42.08 20.68
C ILE A 66 8.19 40.79 21.46
N HIS A 67 7.61 40.86 22.65
CA HIS A 67 7.28 39.67 23.44
C HIS A 67 6.30 38.76 22.70
N SER A 68 5.19 39.31 22.20
CA SER A 68 4.19 38.56 21.44
C SER A 68 4.80 37.91 20.17
N CYS A 69 5.68 38.63 19.48
CA CYS A 69 6.40 38.07 18.34
C CYS A 69 7.31 36.90 18.73
N LYS A 70 8.04 37.00 19.85
CA LYS A 70 8.88 35.90 20.35
C LYS A 70 8.04 34.66 20.67
N GLU A 71 6.93 34.82 21.39
CA GLU A 71 6.03 33.71 21.71
C GLU A 71 5.49 33.03 20.44
N LYS A 72 5.09 33.83 19.43
CA LYS A 72 4.64 33.29 18.14
C LYS A 72 5.75 32.51 17.42
N ILE A 73 6.99 33.00 17.47
CA ILE A 73 8.14 32.31 16.87
C ILE A 73 8.41 30.99 17.60
N ASP A 74 8.39 30.98 18.93
CA ASP A 74 8.67 29.77 19.71
C ASP A 74 7.56 28.73 19.55
N LYS A 75 6.30 29.18 19.51
CA LYS A 75 5.16 28.31 19.18
C LYS A 75 5.29 27.70 17.78
N ALA A 76 5.62 28.50 16.77
CA ALA A 76 5.80 28.00 15.41
C ALA A 76 6.94 26.98 15.33
N LYS A 77 8.06 27.19 16.03
CA LYS A 77 9.17 26.23 16.10
C LYS A 77 8.79 24.92 16.79
N ALA A 78 7.92 24.97 17.80
CA ALA A 78 7.44 23.77 18.49
C ALA A 78 6.43 22.96 17.65
N GLU A 79 5.66 23.64 16.79
CA GLU A 79 4.67 23.01 15.90
C GLU A 79 5.29 22.45 14.61
N THR A 80 6.50 22.89 14.23
CA THR A 80 7.20 22.34 13.07
C THR A 80 7.82 20.98 13.38
N ILE A 81 7.46 19.97 12.59
CA ILE A 81 8.13 18.66 12.57
C ILE A 81 9.61 18.90 12.23
N THR A 82 10.50 18.24 12.97
CA THR A 82 11.93 18.36 12.72
C THR A 82 12.30 17.74 11.38
N ASP A 83 13.36 18.24 10.73
CA ASP A 83 13.82 17.71 9.44
C ASP A 83 14.16 16.21 9.56
N ASP A 84 14.70 15.78 10.70
CA ASP A 84 15.00 14.38 11.01
C ASP A 84 13.75 13.49 11.07
N GLU A 85 12.67 13.96 11.71
CA GLU A 85 11.39 13.24 11.76
C GLU A 85 10.74 13.13 10.39
N LEU A 86 10.80 14.19 9.59
CA LEU A 86 10.31 14.20 8.22
C LEU A 86 11.08 13.19 7.35
N ASN A 87 12.41 13.20 7.43
CA ASN A 87 13.27 12.25 6.71
C ASN A 87 13.00 10.81 7.14
N ALA A 88 12.82 10.55 8.44
CA ALA A 88 12.49 9.22 8.95
C ALA A 88 11.12 8.72 8.44
N LEU A 89 10.12 9.60 8.36
CA LEU A 89 8.81 9.27 7.77
C LEU A 89 8.92 8.99 6.28
N GLN A 90 9.72 9.76 5.55
CA GLN A 90 9.94 9.54 4.12
C GLN A 90 10.63 8.20 3.85
N MET A 91 11.64 7.82 4.65
CA MET A 91 12.29 6.52 4.54
C MET A 91 11.31 5.36 4.79
N LYS A 92 10.48 5.45 5.83
CA LYS A 92 9.43 4.44 6.11
C LYS A 92 8.42 4.34 4.99
N MET A 93 8.03 5.46 4.39
CA MET A 93 7.11 5.47 3.25
C MET A 93 7.71 4.76 2.04
N GLU A 94 8.98 5.01 1.73
CA GLU A 94 9.67 4.33 0.63
C GLU A 94 9.82 2.83 0.90
N GLU A 95 10.19 2.43 2.12
CA GLU A 95 10.25 1.02 2.52
C GLU A 95 8.90 0.31 2.31
N LYS A 96 7.81 0.92 2.79
CA LYS A 96 6.45 0.38 2.61
C LYS A 96 6.02 0.32 1.14
N LEU A 97 6.43 1.29 0.34
CA LEU A 97 6.17 1.29 -1.11
C LEU A 97 6.91 0.13 -1.81
N GLN A 98 8.14 -0.19 -1.38
CA GLN A 98 8.89 -1.33 -1.92
C GLN A 98 8.29 -2.67 -1.47
N GLU A 99 7.91 -2.80 -0.20
CA GLU A 99 7.17 -3.98 0.29
C GLU A 99 5.89 -4.22 -0.51
N GLU A 100 5.11 -3.17 -0.77
CA GLU A 100 3.86 -3.27 -1.55
C GLU A 100 4.13 -3.75 -2.98
N LYS A 101 5.18 -3.23 -3.64
CA LYS A 101 5.58 -3.68 -4.99
C LYS A 101 5.94 -5.16 -5.00
N GLN A 102 6.69 -5.62 -3.99
CA GLN A 102 7.07 -7.02 -3.85
C GLN A 102 5.84 -7.93 -3.67
N LEU A 103 4.93 -7.56 -2.76
CA LEU A 103 3.69 -8.31 -2.54
C LEU A 103 2.81 -8.36 -3.80
N ARG A 104 2.72 -7.27 -4.57
CA ARG A 104 2.00 -7.24 -5.85
C ARG A 104 2.60 -8.22 -6.87
N GLN A 105 3.93 -8.36 -6.90
CA GLN A 105 4.59 -9.30 -7.78
C GLN A 105 4.36 -10.75 -7.34
N GLU A 106 4.41 -11.04 -6.04
CA GLU A 106 4.10 -12.37 -5.50
C GLU A 106 2.65 -12.76 -5.78
N LEU A 107 1.69 -11.84 -5.60
CA LEU A 107 0.28 -12.06 -5.93
C LEU A 107 0.07 -12.34 -7.42
N ARG A 108 0.88 -11.77 -8.31
CA ARG A 108 0.83 -12.09 -9.75
C ARG A 108 1.28 -13.54 -9.99
N VAL A 109 2.39 -13.95 -9.40
CA VAL A 109 2.92 -15.32 -9.55
C VAL A 109 1.91 -16.36 -9.01
N LEU A 110 1.35 -16.12 -7.82
CA LEU A 110 0.34 -17.00 -7.23
C LEU A 110 -0.91 -17.12 -8.09
N ARG A 111 -1.33 -16.02 -8.74
CA ARG A 111 -2.47 -16.04 -9.67
C ARG A 111 -2.18 -16.91 -10.89
N ASP A 112 -1.00 -16.78 -11.48
CA ASP A 112 -0.62 -17.59 -12.65
C ASP A 112 -0.56 -19.09 -12.31
N GLU A 113 -0.09 -19.43 -11.10
CA GLU A 113 -0.10 -20.80 -10.60
C GLU A 113 -1.51 -21.33 -10.36
N LEU A 114 -2.40 -20.51 -9.79
CA LEU A 114 -3.80 -20.87 -9.58
C LEU A 114 -4.51 -21.14 -10.93
N ASP A 115 -4.30 -20.28 -11.93
CA ASP A 115 -4.86 -20.45 -13.27
C ASP A 115 -4.37 -21.75 -13.92
N ASN A 116 -3.09 -22.10 -13.72
CA ASN A 116 -2.53 -23.37 -14.19
C ASN A 116 -3.19 -24.58 -13.49
N LEU A 117 -3.36 -24.52 -12.17
CA LEU A 117 -4.03 -25.57 -11.40
C LEU A 117 -5.49 -25.74 -11.83
N ASP A 118 -6.20 -24.66 -12.11
CA ASP A 118 -7.58 -24.73 -12.61
C ASP A 118 -7.68 -25.35 -14.00
N ARG A 119 -6.71 -25.06 -14.90
CA ARG A 119 -6.61 -25.77 -16.18
C ARG A 119 -6.36 -27.26 -15.99
N GLN A 120 -5.46 -27.63 -15.07
CA GLN A 120 -5.19 -29.03 -14.76
C GLN A 120 -6.42 -29.73 -14.19
N ARG A 121 -7.12 -29.10 -13.24
CA ARG A 121 -8.38 -29.60 -12.66
C ARG A 121 -9.40 -29.88 -13.76
N THR A 122 -9.57 -28.94 -14.70
CA THR A 122 -10.51 -29.09 -15.82
C THR A 122 -10.14 -30.29 -16.70
N SER A 123 -8.86 -30.42 -17.09
CA SER A 123 -8.38 -31.58 -17.86
C SER A 123 -8.57 -32.91 -17.12
N ILE A 124 -8.37 -32.95 -15.80
CA ILE A 124 -8.59 -34.16 -14.99
C ILE A 124 -10.06 -34.55 -14.99
N GLU A 125 -10.96 -33.58 -14.84
CA GLU A 125 -12.41 -33.82 -14.83
C GLU A 125 -12.89 -34.40 -16.18
N GLU A 126 -12.42 -33.85 -17.30
CA GLU A 126 -12.71 -34.37 -18.64
C GLU A 126 -12.22 -35.82 -18.82
N ARG A 127 -10.99 -36.11 -18.37
CA ARG A 127 -10.45 -37.48 -18.41
C ARG A 127 -11.25 -38.44 -17.53
N LYS A 128 -11.69 -37.99 -16.34
CA LYS A 128 -12.50 -38.78 -15.43
C LYS A 128 -13.82 -39.19 -16.09
N ASP A 129 -14.49 -38.27 -16.77
CA ASP A 129 -15.74 -38.57 -17.45
C ASP A 129 -15.55 -39.45 -18.70
N ALA A 130 -14.47 -39.25 -19.44
CA ALA A 130 -14.09 -40.15 -20.54
C ALA A 130 -13.86 -41.58 -20.04
N VAL A 131 -13.18 -41.76 -18.91
CA VAL A 131 -12.97 -43.08 -18.28
C VAL A 131 -14.30 -43.69 -17.83
N LYS A 132 -15.19 -42.92 -17.19
CA LYS A 132 -16.53 -43.42 -16.80
C LYS A 132 -17.32 -43.90 -18.02
N LYS A 133 -17.26 -43.16 -19.13
CA LYS A 133 -17.92 -43.54 -20.38
C LYS A 133 -17.34 -44.86 -20.94
N LYS A 134 -16.02 -44.93 -21.08
CA LYS A 134 -15.34 -46.17 -21.53
C LYS A 134 -15.65 -47.37 -20.65
N LYS A 135 -15.73 -47.19 -19.33
CA LYS A 135 -16.12 -48.27 -18.40
C LYS A 135 -17.53 -48.79 -18.68
N LYS A 136 -18.50 -47.90 -18.91
CA LYS A 136 -19.88 -48.29 -19.27
C LYS A 136 -19.91 -49.03 -20.61
N ASP A 137 -19.19 -48.53 -21.60
CA ASP A 137 -19.13 -49.14 -22.93
C ASP A 137 -18.47 -50.53 -22.88
N MET A 138 -17.40 -50.69 -22.10
CA MET A 138 -16.72 -51.97 -21.87
C MET A 138 -17.65 -52.99 -21.18
N GLN A 139 -18.38 -52.57 -20.14
CA GLN A 139 -19.37 -53.44 -19.48
C GLN A 139 -20.48 -53.88 -20.45
N LYS A 140 -20.92 -52.98 -21.35
CA LYS A 140 -21.89 -53.33 -22.38
C LYS A 140 -21.31 -54.35 -23.37
N ALA A 141 -20.10 -54.13 -23.85
CA ALA A 141 -19.41 -55.04 -24.76
C ALA A 141 -19.18 -56.43 -24.13
N GLU A 142 -18.78 -56.48 -22.85
CA GLU A 142 -18.60 -57.73 -22.10
C GLU A 142 -19.90 -58.52 -21.98
N ARG A 143 -21.03 -57.86 -21.67
CA ARG A 143 -22.35 -58.52 -21.61
C ARG A 143 -22.75 -59.07 -22.98
N THR A 144 -22.54 -58.32 -24.05
CA THR A 144 -22.82 -58.78 -25.42
C THR A 144 -21.95 -59.97 -25.79
N LEU A 145 -20.64 -59.92 -25.49
CA LEU A 145 -19.73 -61.03 -25.73
C LEU A 145 -20.16 -62.28 -24.95
N SER A 146 -20.46 -62.13 -23.67
CA SER A 146 -20.92 -63.22 -22.80
C SER A 146 -22.19 -63.88 -23.34
N MET A 147 -23.16 -63.08 -23.80
CA MET A 147 -24.37 -63.58 -24.47
C MET A 147 -24.04 -64.33 -25.77
N CYS A 148 -23.13 -63.82 -26.61
CA CYS A 148 -22.74 -64.52 -27.84
C CYS A 148 -22.02 -65.84 -27.54
N VAL A 149 -21.12 -65.85 -26.55
CA VAL A 149 -20.38 -67.05 -26.13
C VAL A 149 -21.34 -68.11 -25.59
N SER A 150 -22.37 -67.74 -24.83
CA SER A 150 -23.31 -68.73 -24.26
C SER A 150 -24.20 -69.40 -25.31
N VAL A 151 -24.49 -68.71 -26.42
CA VAL A 151 -25.26 -69.26 -27.54
C VAL A 151 -24.37 -70.07 -28.48
N THR A 152 -23.16 -69.59 -28.76
CA THR A 152 -22.29 -70.16 -29.80
C THR A 152 -21.21 -71.08 -29.26
N ASN A 153 -20.95 -71.09 -27.95
CA ASN A 153 -19.79 -71.76 -27.36
C ASN A 153 -18.46 -71.34 -28.01
N ILE A 154 -18.38 -70.16 -28.62
CA ILE A 154 -17.17 -69.62 -29.25
C ILE A 154 -16.64 -68.44 -28.44
N MET A 155 -15.37 -68.51 -28.07
CA MET A 155 -14.59 -67.44 -27.45
C MET A 155 -13.59 -66.86 -28.46
N PRO A 156 -13.84 -65.66 -29.03
CA PRO A 156 -12.91 -65.02 -29.96
C PRO A 156 -11.58 -64.68 -29.28
N ASN A 157 -10.49 -64.74 -30.04
CA ASN A 157 -9.20 -64.19 -29.65
C ASN A 157 -9.02 -62.81 -30.30
N PHE A 158 -8.66 -61.81 -29.50
CA PHE A 158 -8.50 -60.42 -29.95
C PHE A 158 -7.04 -59.97 -30.06
N GLU A 159 -6.06 -60.81 -29.71
CA GLU A 159 -4.65 -60.42 -29.76
C GLU A 159 -4.10 -60.31 -31.19
N ASP A 160 -4.49 -61.26 -32.06
CA ASP A 160 -4.07 -61.27 -33.46
C ASP A 160 -5.13 -60.59 -34.32
N GLN A 161 -4.82 -59.38 -34.80
CA GLN A 161 -5.71 -58.64 -35.69
C GLN A 161 -5.55 -59.04 -37.16
N GLU A 162 -4.59 -59.87 -37.54
CA GLU A 162 -4.40 -60.27 -38.94
C GLU A 162 -5.26 -61.48 -39.31
N LYS A 163 -5.68 -62.27 -38.32
CA LYS A 163 -6.43 -63.51 -38.51
C LYS A 163 -7.70 -63.58 -37.67
N ILE A 164 -8.67 -64.37 -38.12
CA ILE A 164 -9.88 -64.68 -37.35
C ILE A 164 -9.57 -65.95 -36.54
N SER A 165 -9.27 -65.78 -35.26
CA SER A 165 -8.90 -66.90 -34.38
C SER A 165 -9.71 -66.90 -33.08
N GLY A 166 -9.75 -68.04 -32.41
CA GLY A 166 -10.47 -68.19 -31.17
C GLY A 166 -10.49 -69.62 -30.66
N TYR A 167 -11.35 -69.87 -29.68
CA TYR A 167 -11.52 -71.16 -29.04
C TYR A 167 -12.99 -71.53 -28.98
N ILE A 168 -13.29 -72.80 -29.22
CA ILE A 168 -14.57 -73.40 -28.84
C ILE A 168 -14.47 -73.77 -27.36
N VAL A 169 -15.44 -73.36 -26.57
CA VAL A 169 -15.51 -73.56 -25.13
C VAL A 169 -16.61 -74.54 -24.75
N ASP A 170 -16.47 -75.26 -23.62
CA ASP A 170 -17.55 -76.09 -23.10
C ASP A 170 -18.58 -75.26 -22.30
N LYS A 171 -19.62 -75.92 -21.78
CA LYS A 171 -20.63 -75.29 -20.89
C LYS A 171 -20.03 -74.69 -19.60
N THR A 172 -18.81 -75.06 -19.24
CA THR A 172 -18.06 -74.54 -18.08
C THR A 172 -17.08 -73.43 -18.47
N GLY A 173 -17.02 -73.05 -19.76
CA GLY A 173 -16.11 -72.04 -20.29
C GLY A 173 -14.69 -72.54 -20.55
N LYS A 174 -14.41 -73.85 -20.44
CA LYS A 174 -13.09 -74.41 -20.72
C LYS A 174 -12.84 -74.49 -22.21
N LYS A 175 -11.66 -74.02 -22.64
CA LYS A 175 -11.21 -74.05 -24.04
C LYS A 175 -10.98 -75.51 -24.47
N ILE A 176 -11.74 -75.97 -25.47
CA ILE A 176 -11.69 -77.33 -26.01
C ILE A 176 -10.87 -77.38 -27.31
N GLN A 177 -11.15 -76.48 -28.25
CA GLN A 177 -10.55 -76.50 -29.58
C GLN A 177 -10.19 -75.10 -30.04
N LYS A 178 -8.95 -74.87 -30.49
CA LYS A 178 -8.55 -73.63 -31.15
C LYS A 178 -8.97 -73.67 -32.64
N PHE A 179 -9.44 -72.55 -33.17
CA PHE A 179 -9.62 -72.34 -34.61
C PHE A 179 -8.88 -71.08 -35.07
N GLU A 180 -8.52 -71.05 -36.35
CA GLU A 180 -7.80 -69.95 -36.98
C GLU A 180 -8.13 -69.93 -38.48
N PHE A 181 -8.48 -68.76 -39.00
CA PHE A 181 -8.81 -68.51 -40.40
C PHE A 181 -8.14 -67.24 -40.88
N GLU A 182 -7.74 -67.20 -42.14
CA GLU A 182 -7.25 -65.97 -42.78
C GLU A 182 -8.41 -65.03 -43.08
N LYS A 183 -8.20 -63.71 -42.93
CA LYS A 183 -9.21 -62.68 -43.26
C LYS A 183 -9.64 -62.67 -44.73
N THR A 184 -8.83 -63.26 -45.61
CA THR A 184 -9.12 -63.44 -47.04
C THR A 184 -10.20 -64.50 -47.31
N THR A 185 -10.49 -65.37 -46.33
CA THR A 185 -11.49 -66.43 -46.48
C THR A 185 -12.91 -65.83 -46.46
N PRO A 186 -13.82 -66.22 -47.37
CA PRO A 186 -15.19 -65.71 -47.38
C PRO A 186 -15.91 -65.91 -46.04
N PRO A 187 -16.62 -64.89 -45.49
CA PRO A 187 -17.29 -64.99 -44.19
C PRO A 187 -18.29 -66.14 -44.09
N VAL A 188 -19.03 -66.43 -45.16
CA VAL A 188 -20.02 -67.53 -45.19
C VAL A 188 -19.34 -68.88 -44.97
N GLU A 189 -18.20 -69.13 -45.60
CA GLU A 189 -17.44 -70.37 -45.43
C GLU A 189 -16.89 -70.52 -44.01
N ILE A 190 -16.42 -69.42 -43.42
CA ILE A 190 -15.95 -69.41 -42.03
C ILE A 190 -17.10 -69.73 -41.09
N CYS A 191 -18.25 -69.07 -41.26
CA CYS A 191 -19.45 -69.32 -40.46
C CYS A 191 -19.91 -70.78 -40.56
N ASP A 192 -20.00 -71.34 -41.77
CA ASP A 192 -20.41 -72.73 -41.96
C ASP A 192 -19.44 -73.71 -41.28
N LYS A 193 -18.13 -73.46 -41.38
CA LYS A 193 -17.10 -74.26 -40.71
C LYS A 193 -17.17 -74.15 -39.18
N LEU A 194 -17.53 -72.99 -38.65
CA LEU A 194 -17.70 -72.77 -37.21
C LEU A 194 -18.98 -73.39 -36.68
N TRP A 195 -20.12 -73.20 -37.35
CA TRP A 195 -21.42 -73.77 -36.94
C TRP A 195 -21.44 -75.29 -36.96
N LYS A 196 -20.68 -75.95 -37.85
CA LYS A 196 -20.51 -77.41 -37.83
C LYS A 196 -19.77 -77.95 -36.61
N LYS A 197 -19.11 -77.08 -35.82
CA LYS A 197 -18.31 -77.45 -34.65
C LYS A 197 -18.99 -77.15 -33.31
N ILE A 198 -20.15 -76.51 -33.34
CA ILE A 198 -21.00 -76.19 -32.18
C ILE A 198 -22.07 -77.27 -32.06
#